data_AF-A0A1G9HBX3-F1
#
_entry.id   AF-A0A1G9HBX3-F1
#
_cell.length_a   1.000
_cell.length_b   1.000
_cell.length_c   1.000
_cell.angle_alpha   90.00
_cell.angle_beta   90.00
_cell.angle_gamma   90.00
#
_symmetry.space_group_name_H-M   'P 1'
#
loop_
_entity.id
_entity.type
_entity.pdbx_description
1 polymer ?
#
loop_
_entity_poly.entity_id
_entity_poly.type
_entity_poly.pdbx_seq_one_letter_code
_entity_poly.pdbx_strand_id
1 'polypeptide(L)'
;MTRLRESDIAEIPKIIDQYDRELEAKIGLNLFDLAVRAAGRNPDEVTKTDKKRAAVIPVTAGRGEIAGFCEAIKAVLSRLGLEAFIPEKTDVAGLKSALEKNCDMAFMADDNSFLALDLQKGRWMDNDTATARVFAEALKAAAGGFKDRRVAVLGCGQIGEKAIEYFKKQGAEPVGFDISPNRLEKIESRWKIKTEKIKKPAQNEKAPAEIQRVLIDFELILEATPASDLIGKKVFDQDTYLAAPGMPPGFTEEAARTFPEQIIHDPLQLGTAAMAVNIMLPPVIRSHQFS
;
A
#
# COMPACT_ATOMS: atom_id res chain seq x y z
N MET A 1 13.78 -1.63 0.92
CA MET A 1 12.49 -2.31 1.07
C MET A 1 12.71 -3.64 1.79
N THR A 2 11.73 -4.11 2.56
CA THR A 2 11.71 -5.53 2.94
C THR A 2 11.29 -6.32 1.72
N ARG A 3 12.08 -7.31 1.32
CA ARG A 3 11.71 -8.21 0.22
C ARG A 3 10.70 -9.22 0.74
N LEU A 4 9.62 -9.40 0.00
CA LEU A 4 8.62 -10.42 0.27
C LEU A 4 9.23 -11.83 0.20
N ARG A 5 8.60 -12.75 0.89
CA ARG A 5 8.87 -14.19 0.83
C ARG A 5 7.75 -14.86 0.04
N GLU A 6 8.03 -16.03 -0.52
CA GLU A 6 7.01 -16.85 -1.20
C GLU A 6 5.80 -17.10 -0.30
N SER A 7 6.04 -17.37 0.99
CA SER A 7 4.97 -17.58 1.99
C SER A 7 4.04 -16.37 2.16
N ASP A 8 4.52 -15.16 1.86
CA ASP A 8 3.73 -13.95 2.00
C ASP A 8 2.70 -13.82 0.86
N ILE A 9 2.94 -14.47 -0.29
CA ILE A 9 2.19 -14.20 -1.54
C ILE A 9 1.57 -15.44 -2.18
N ALA A 10 1.98 -16.65 -1.79
CA ALA A 10 1.58 -17.90 -2.43
C ALA A 10 0.05 -18.13 -2.47
N GLU A 11 -0.68 -17.63 -1.47
CA GLU A 11 -2.12 -17.82 -1.37
C GLU A 11 -2.93 -16.74 -2.11
N ILE A 12 -2.31 -15.61 -2.50
CA ILE A 12 -3.01 -14.48 -3.14
C ILE A 12 -3.87 -14.93 -4.33
N PRO A 13 -3.37 -15.73 -5.30
CA PRO A 13 -4.19 -16.15 -6.43
C PRO A 13 -5.45 -16.93 -6.05
N LYS A 14 -5.46 -17.59 -4.90
CA LYS A 14 -6.60 -18.39 -4.43
C LYS A 14 -7.59 -17.56 -3.62
N ILE A 15 -7.11 -16.54 -2.89
CA ILE A 15 -7.94 -15.78 -1.94
C ILE A 15 -8.38 -14.40 -2.46
N ILE A 16 -7.91 -13.95 -3.63
CA ILE A 16 -8.12 -12.56 -4.09
C ILE A 16 -9.60 -12.16 -4.15
N ASP A 17 -10.49 -13.06 -4.59
CA ASP A 17 -11.94 -12.78 -4.62
C ASP A 17 -12.55 -12.70 -3.22
N GLN A 18 -12.05 -13.51 -2.27
CA GLN A 18 -12.49 -13.46 -0.88
C GLN A 18 -12.00 -12.17 -0.22
N TYR A 19 -10.72 -11.86 -0.38
CA TYR A 19 -10.11 -10.62 0.11
C TYR A 19 -10.86 -9.38 -0.37
N ASP A 20 -11.23 -9.34 -1.65
CA ASP A 20 -11.97 -8.21 -2.22
C ASP A 20 -13.35 -8.01 -1.58
N ARG A 21 -14.08 -9.11 -1.31
CA ARG A 21 -15.36 -9.06 -0.58
C ARG A 21 -15.20 -8.68 0.87
N GLU A 22 -14.16 -9.18 1.54
CA GLU A 22 -13.86 -8.82 2.93
C GLU A 22 -13.50 -7.34 3.05
N LEU A 23 -12.74 -6.80 2.10
CA LEU A 23 -12.44 -5.37 2.04
C LEU A 23 -13.72 -4.54 1.88
N GLU A 24 -14.60 -4.93 0.96
CA GLU A 24 -15.88 -4.26 0.74
C GLU A 24 -16.78 -4.32 1.98
N ALA A 25 -16.86 -5.46 2.66
CA ALA A 25 -17.60 -5.59 3.90
C ALA A 25 -17.02 -4.71 5.02
N LYS A 26 -15.68 -4.61 5.10
CA LYS A 26 -14.95 -3.92 6.17
C LYS A 26 -15.00 -2.39 6.05
N ILE A 27 -14.81 -1.86 4.85
CA ILE A 27 -14.64 -0.41 4.62
C ILE A 27 -15.60 0.17 3.59
N GLY A 28 -16.56 -0.63 3.09
CA GLY A 28 -17.54 -0.20 2.10
C GLY A 28 -16.99 0.02 0.69
N LEU A 29 -15.77 -0.46 0.40
CA LEU A 29 -15.11 -0.33 -0.90
C LEU A 29 -14.44 -1.64 -1.29
N ASN A 30 -14.71 -2.10 -2.50
CA ASN A 30 -13.89 -3.14 -3.12
C ASN A 30 -12.53 -2.57 -3.55
N LEU A 31 -11.64 -3.48 -3.96
CA LEU A 31 -10.26 -3.24 -4.36
C LEU A 31 -10.14 -2.22 -5.50
N PHE A 32 -11.05 -2.28 -6.48
CA PHE A 32 -11.06 -1.35 -7.61
C PHE A 32 -11.45 0.06 -7.14
N ASP A 33 -12.56 0.19 -6.42
CA ASP A 33 -13.08 1.48 -5.98
C ASP A 33 -12.11 2.18 -5.01
N LEU A 34 -11.50 1.41 -4.11
CA LEU A 34 -10.45 1.91 -3.23
C LEU A 34 -9.23 2.41 -4.02
N ALA A 35 -8.77 1.65 -5.02
CA ALA A 35 -7.66 2.07 -5.87
C ALA A 35 -8.00 3.33 -6.71
N VAL A 36 -9.24 3.47 -7.16
CA VAL A 36 -9.74 4.68 -7.85
C VAL A 36 -9.74 5.89 -6.92
N ARG A 37 -10.23 5.74 -5.68
CA ARG A 37 -10.16 6.81 -4.67
C ARG A 37 -8.74 7.18 -4.31
N ALA A 38 -7.84 6.21 -4.17
CA ALA A 38 -6.42 6.44 -3.93
C ALA A 38 -5.73 7.20 -5.09
N ALA A 39 -6.24 7.06 -6.32
CA ALA A 39 -5.85 7.87 -7.47
C ALA A 39 -6.46 9.28 -7.51
N GLY A 40 -7.30 9.63 -6.51
CA GLY A 40 -7.94 10.94 -6.37
C GLY A 40 -9.14 11.13 -7.29
N ARG A 41 -9.87 10.06 -7.58
CA ARG A 41 -11.06 10.04 -8.46
C ARG A 41 -12.28 9.50 -7.72
N ASN A 42 -13.46 9.85 -8.21
CA ASN A 42 -14.70 9.24 -7.75
C ASN A 42 -14.93 7.90 -8.49
N PRO A 43 -15.11 6.76 -7.78
CA PRO A 43 -15.44 5.48 -8.39
C PRO A 43 -16.64 5.53 -9.35
N ASP A 44 -17.67 6.31 -9.04
CA ASP A 44 -18.89 6.42 -9.86
C ASP A 44 -18.62 7.06 -11.24
N GLU A 45 -17.52 7.80 -11.38
CA GLU A 45 -17.10 8.46 -12.62
C GLU A 45 -16.13 7.62 -13.45
N VAL A 46 -15.67 6.48 -12.91
CA VAL A 46 -14.68 5.62 -13.55
C VAL A 46 -15.35 4.33 -13.97
N THR A 47 -15.63 4.21 -15.27
CA THR A 47 -16.01 2.93 -15.85
C THR A 47 -14.82 1.98 -15.79
N LYS A 48 -15.03 0.77 -15.25
CA LYS A 48 -14.06 -0.33 -15.39
C LYS A 48 -13.71 -0.46 -16.86
N THR A 49 -12.43 -0.28 -17.18
CA THR A 49 -11.99 -0.39 -18.57
C THR A 49 -11.81 -1.85 -18.88
N ASP A 50 -12.91 -2.52 -19.19
CA ASP A 50 -12.85 -3.86 -19.76
C ASP A 50 -11.93 -3.78 -20.99
N LYS A 51 -10.94 -4.69 -21.05
CA LYS A 51 -10.03 -4.94 -22.19
C LYS A 51 -8.69 -4.20 -22.22
N LYS A 52 -8.18 -3.65 -21.12
CA LYS A 52 -6.74 -3.33 -21.06
C LYS A 52 -5.89 -4.56 -20.77
N ARG A 53 -4.76 -4.65 -21.44
CA ARG A 53 -3.82 -5.78 -21.37
C ARG A 53 -2.60 -5.42 -20.54
N ALA A 54 -2.23 -6.28 -19.61
CA ALA A 54 -1.08 -6.10 -18.74
C ALA A 54 -0.12 -7.29 -18.84
N ALA A 55 1.17 -7.00 -19.00
CA ALA A 55 2.22 -8.00 -18.87
C ALA A 55 2.84 -7.93 -17.47
N VAL A 56 2.94 -9.06 -16.77
CA VAL A 56 3.69 -9.16 -15.51
C VAL A 56 5.00 -9.86 -15.80
N ILE A 57 6.09 -9.12 -15.77
CA ILE A 57 7.36 -9.53 -16.36
C ILE A 57 8.30 -10.00 -15.24
N PRO A 58 8.71 -11.28 -15.26
CA PRO A 58 9.70 -11.77 -14.31
C PRO A 58 11.04 -11.07 -14.53
N VAL A 59 11.69 -10.69 -13.44
CA VAL A 59 13.00 -10.01 -13.46
C VAL A 59 14.00 -10.86 -12.70
N THR A 60 15.16 -11.11 -13.31
CA THR A 60 16.21 -11.96 -12.77
C THR A 60 17.33 -11.16 -12.09
N ALA A 61 17.31 -9.84 -12.23
CA ALA A 61 18.28 -8.94 -11.61
C ALA A 61 18.30 -9.07 -10.07
N GLY A 62 19.48 -8.83 -9.48
CA GLY A 62 19.68 -8.90 -8.03
C GLY A 62 19.53 -10.32 -7.51
N ARG A 63 18.65 -10.53 -6.54
CA ARG A 63 18.37 -11.84 -5.95
C ARG A 63 17.34 -12.67 -6.73
N GLY A 64 17.03 -12.28 -7.96
CA GLY A 64 16.14 -13.01 -8.87
C GLY A 64 14.66 -12.95 -8.50
N GLU A 65 13.90 -13.85 -9.13
CA GLU A 65 12.45 -13.94 -8.94
C GLU A 65 12.09 -14.53 -7.56
N ILE A 66 10.99 -14.04 -6.99
CA ILE A 66 10.32 -14.67 -5.86
C ILE A 66 9.23 -15.59 -6.46
N ALA A 67 9.29 -16.88 -6.17
CA ALA A 67 8.29 -17.84 -6.66
C ALA A 67 6.87 -17.38 -6.31
N GLY A 68 5.97 -17.41 -7.29
CA GLY A 68 4.58 -16.99 -7.14
C GLY A 68 4.32 -15.49 -7.21
N PHE A 69 5.36 -14.64 -7.31
CA PHE A 69 5.19 -13.19 -7.32
C PHE A 69 4.48 -12.68 -8.57
N CYS A 70 4.89 -13.15 -9.74
CA CYS A 70 4.25 -12.78 -10.99
C CYS A 70 2.79 -13.28 -11.04
N GLU A 71 2.54 -14.48 -10.51
CA GLU A 71 1.20 -15.06 -10.41
C GLU A 71 0.30 -14.25 -9.48
N ALA A 72 0.82 -13.80 -8.33
CA ALA A 72 0.08 -12.97 -7.39
C ALA A 72 -0.31 -11.62 -8.01
N ILE A 73 0.62 -10.93 -8.68
CA ILE A 73 0.32 -9.68 -9.40
C ILE A 73 -0.73 -9.96 -10.48
N LYS A 74 -0.55 -11.01 -11.30
CA LYS A 74 -1.50 -11.37 -12.36
C LYS A 74 -2.91 -11.59 -11.79
N ALA A 75 -3.03 -12.24 -10.64
CA ALA A 75 -4.32 -12.48 -9.99
C ALA A 75 -5.00 -11.16 -9.55
N VAL A 76 -4.23 -10.24 -8.96
CA VAL A 76 -4.71 -8.89 -8.59
C VAL A 76 -5.17 -8.11 -9.83
N LEU A 77 -4.36 -8.09 -10.88
CA LEU A 77 -4.71 -7.37 -12.11
C LEU A 77 -5.96 -7.97 -12.78
N SER A 78 -6.07 -9.30 -12.82
CA SER A 78 -7.25 -9.98 -13.34
C SER A 78 -8.50 -9.66 -12.52
N ARG A 79 -8.38 -9.54 -11.18
CA ARG A 79 -9.47 -9.12 -10.30
C ARG A 79 -9.97 -7.71 -10.62
N LEU A 80 -9.08 -6.82 -11.07
CA LEU A 80 -9.44 -5.49 -11.55
C LEU A 80 -10.10 -5.47 -12.94
N GLY A 81 -10.22 -6.62 -13.61
CA GLY A 81 -10.79 -6.73 -14.96
C GLY A 81 -9.76 -6.57 -16.10
N LEU A 82 -8.46 -6.59 -15.80
CA LEU A 82 -7.39 -6.52 -16.80
C LEU A 82 -7.11 -7.88 -17.42
N GLU A 83 -6.80 -7.92 -18.71
CA GLU A 83 -6.25 -9.11 -19.37
C GLU A 83 -4.76 -9.23 -19.04
N ALA A 84 -4.45 -9.89 -17.93
CA ALA A 84 -3.08 -10.03 -17.44
C ALA A 84 -2.45 -11.37 -17.87
N PHE A 85 -1.18 -11.34 -18.31
CA PHE A 85 -0.39 -12.55 -18.55
C PHE A 85 1.07 -12.37 -18.10
N ILE A 86 1.76 -13.50 -17.95
CA ILE A 86 3.19 -13.58 -17.64
C ILE A 86 3.89 -14.05 -18.92
N PRO A 87 4.86 -13.30 -19.49
CA PRO A 87 5.62 -13.76 -20.64
C PRO A 87 6.52 -14.94 -20.24
N GLU A 88 6.78 -15.85 -21.18
CA GLU A 88 7.71 -16.97 -20.97
C GLU A 88 9.16 -16.53 -20.76
N LYS A 89 9.51 -15.33 -21.27
CA LYS A 89 10.85 -14.74 -21.16
C LYS A 89 10.90 -13.70 -20.06
N THR A 90 12.05 -13.55 -19.45
CA THR A 90 12.32 -12.60 -18.36
C THR A 90 12.93 -11.29 -18.87
N ASP A 91 13.02 -10.30 -17.98
CA ASP A 91 13.79 -9.07 -18.14
C ASP A 91 13.43 -8.32 -19.44
N VAL A 92 14.44 -7.88 -20.19
CA VAL A 92 14.29 -7.15 -21.46
C VAL A 92 13.55 -7.99 -22.51
N ALA A 93 13.76 -9.31 -22.53
CA ALA A 93 13.10 -10.18 -23.49
C ALA A 93 11.60 -10.35 -23.16
N GLY A 94 11.24 -10.36 -21.88
CA GLY A 94 9.85 -10.31 -21.44
C GLY A 94 9.18 -8.98 -21.79
N LEU A 95 9.89 -7.86 -21.62
CA LEU A 95 9.39 -6.54 -22.04
C LEU A 95 9.16 -6.47 -23.55
N LYS A 96 10.06 -7.05 -24.34
CA LYS A 96 9.86 -7.20 -25.78
C LYS A 96 8.56 -7.96 -26.08
N SER A 97 8.31 -9.08 -25.39
CA SER A 97 7.07 -9.85 -25.58
C SER A 97 5.81 -9.07 -25.20
N ALA A 98 5.88 -8.21 -24.18
CA ALA A 98 4.77 -7.32 -23.83
C ALA A 98 4.45 -6.32 -24.96
N LEU A 99 5.49 -5.72 -25.55
CA LEU A 99 5.37 -4.79 -26.67
C LEU A 99 4.85 -5.49 -27.94
N GLU A 100 5.37 -6.68 -28.28
CA GLU A 100 4.91 -7.48 -29.43
C GLU A 100 3.44 -7.88 -29.32
N LYS A 101 2.93 -8.03 -28.08
CA LYS A 101 1.52 -8.33 -27.81
C LYS A 101 0.65 -7.07 -27.65
N ASN A 102 1.18 -5.87 -27.92
CA ASN A 102 0.46 -4.59 -27.78
C ASN A 102 -0.16 -4.43 -26.37
N CYS A 103 0.60 -4.74 -25.32
CA CYS A 103 0.12 -4.50 -23.96
C CYS A 103 -0.03 -3.00 -23.70
N ASP A 104 -1.07 -2.62 -22.93
CA ASP A 104 -1.23 -1.24 -22.48
C ASP A 104 -0.25 -0.92 -21.34
N MET A 105 0.07 -1.93 -20.53
CA MET A 105 0.93 -1.77 -19.37
C MET A 105 1.83 -2.96 -19.09
N ALA A 106 2.93 -2.71 -18.36
CA ALA A 106 3.83 -3.74 -17.85
C ALA A 106 4.08 -3.54 -16.35
N PHE A 107 4.17 -4.65 -15.62
CA PHE A 107 4.58 -4.72 -14.22
C PHE A 107 5.89 -5.46 -14.12
N MET A 108 6.83 -4.95 -13.35
CA MET A 108 8.13 -5.58 -13.13
C MET A 108 8.74 -5.09 -11.82
N ALA A 109 9.47 -5.97 -11.14
CA ALA A 109 10.12 -5.63 -9.88
C ALA A 109 11.52 -6.23 -9.78
N ASP A 110 12.49 -5.44 -9.32
CA ASP A 110 13.76 -5.93 -8.80
C ASP A 110 13.83 -5.75 -7.26
N ASP A 111 15.01 -5.95 -6.66
CA ASP A 111 15.19 -5.78 -5.21
C ASP A 111 14.95 -4.35 -4.69
N ASN A 112 14.98 -3.34 -5.58
CA ASN A 112 15.00 -1.92 -5.25
C ASN A 112 13.81 -1.14 -5.81
N SER A 113 13.07 -1.68 -6.76
CA SER A 113 11.97 -1.00 -7.43
C SER A 113 10.93 -1.99 -7.91
N PHE A 114 9.67 -1.74 -7.55
CA PHE A 114 8.51 -2.37 -8.14
C PHE A 114 7.69 -1.31 -8.87
N LEU A 115 7.54 -1.46 -10.19
CA LEU A 115 6.99 -0.45 -11.09
C LEU A 115 5.85 -1.00 -11.93
N ALA A 116 4.87 -0.12 -12.18
CA ALA A 116 3.91 -0.27 -13.26
C ALA A 116 4.21 0.78 -14.33
N LEU A 117 4.28 0.35 -15.59
CA LEU A 117 4.61 1.17 -16.75
C LEU A 117 3.40 1.25 -17.68
N ASP A 118 3.02 2.46 -18.08
CA ASP A 118 2.09 2.73 -19.17
C ASP A 118 2.88 2.72 -20.48
N LEU A 119 2.74 1.64 -21.26
CA LEU A 119 3.52 1.41 -22.47
C LEU A 119 3.08 2.31 -23.64
N GLN A 120 1.91 2.95 -23.55
CA GLN A 120 1.39 3.85 -24.58
C GLN A 120 1.82 5.29 -24.35
N LYS A 121 1.83 5.74 -23.09
CA LYS A 121 2.05 7.15 -22.73
C LYS A 121 3.41 7.41 -22.08
N GLY A 122 4.20 6.37 -21.82
CA GLY A 122 5.51 6.50 -21.18
C GLY A 122 5.43 7.00 -19.73
N ARG A 123 4.32 6.72 -19.04
CA ARG A 123 4.14 7.05 -17.62
C ARG A 123 4.49 5.85 -16.76
N TRP A 124 4.75 6.08 -15.49
CA TRP A 124 5.00 5.01 -14.53
C TRP A 124 4.45 5.34 -13.15
N MET A 125 4.26 4.31 -12.33
CA MET A 125 3.94 4.41 -10.92
C MET A 125 4.84 3.48 -10.12
N ASP A 126 5.43 3.98 -9.04
CA ASP A 126 6.17 3.17 -8.09
C ASP A 126 5.27 2.61 -6.98
N ASN A 127 5.62 1.42 -6.51
CA ASN A 127 4.91 0.74 -5.44
C ASN A 127 4.83 1.54 -4.14
N ASP A 128 5.91 2.23 -3.73
CA ASP A 128 5.92 2.92 -2.44
C ASP A 128 4.87 4.05 -2.41
N THR A 129 4.74 4.81 -3.51
CA THR A 129 3.70 5.85 -3.64
C THR A 129 2.31 5.25 -3.67
N ALA A 130 2.10 4.21 -4.48
CA ALA A 130 0.80 3.57 -4.62
C ALA A 130 0.33 2.96 -3.29
N THR A 131 1.21 2.21 -2.62
CA THR A 131 0.99 1.58 -1.32
C THR A 131 0.65 2.63 -0.26
N ALA A 132 1.45 3.69 -0.14
CA ALA A 132 1.18 4.74 0.84
C ALA A 132 -0.21 5.37 0.66
N ARG A 133 -0.60 5.65 -0.59
CA ARG A 133 -1.89 6.29 -0.89
C ARG A 133 -3.07 5.37 -0.65
N VAL A 134 -2.98 4.11 -1.06
CA VAL A 134 -4.11 3.18 -0.97
C VAL A 134 -4.37 2.76 0.47
N PHE A 135 -3.33 2.52 1.28
CA PHE A 135 -3.50 2.22 2.70
C PHE A 135 -4.01 3.45 3.47
N ALA A 136 -3.55 4.64 3.12
CA ALA A 136 -4.09 5.87 3.69
C ALA A 136 -5.57 6.08 3.30
N GLU A 137 -5.96 5.83 2.05
CA GLU A 137 -7.37 5.93 1.64
C GLU A 137 -8.23 4.82 2.28
N ALA A 138 -7.68 3.62 2.49
CA ALA A 138 -8.39 2.54 3.17
C ALA A 138 -8.67 2.91 4.63
N LEU A 139 -7.67 3.48 5.30
CA LEU A 139 -7.81 4.02 6.65
C LEU A 139 -8.86 5.14 6.68
N LYS A 140 -8.88 6.03 5.69
CA LYS A 140 -9.87 7.09 5.57
C LYS A 140 -11.29 6.55 5.42
N ALA A 141 -11.45 5.53 4.58
CA ALA A 141 -12.75 4.91 4.31
C ALA A 141 -13.30 4.25 5.57
N ALA A 142 -12.47 3.47 6.27
CA ALA A 142 -12.83 2.86 7.55
C ALA A 142 -13.22 3.91 8.61
N ALA A 143 -12.50 5.03 8.62
CA ALA A 143 -12.67 6.12 9.56
C ALA A 143 -13.85 7.06 9.24
N GLY A 144 -14.45 6.97 8.05
CA GLY A 144 -15.44 7.95 7.57
C GLY A 144 -14.87 9.34 7.24
N GLY A 145 -13.54 9.45 7.06
CA GLY A 145 -12.85 10.70 6.74
C GLY A 145 -11.73 11.11 7.71
N PHE A 146 -10.99 12.16 7.35
CA PHE A 146 -9.78 12.61 8.05
C PHE A 146 -9.82 14.03 8.61
N LYS A 147 -10.82 14.83 8.26
CA LYS A 147 -10.81 16.26 8.55
C LYS A 147 -10.60 16.49 10.06
N ASP A 148 -9.54 17.23 10.39
CA ASP A 148 -9.15 17.61 11.75
C ASP A 148 -8.84 16.41 12.68
N ARG A 149 -8.58 15.22 12.12
CA ARG A 149 -8.23 14.01 12.89
C ARG A 149 -6.73 13.78 12.93
N ARG A 150 -6.25 13.35 14.09
CA ARG A 150 -4.85 12.93 14.28
C ARG A 150 -4.64 11.53 13.73
N VAL A 151 -3.52 11.32 13.04
CA VAL A 151 -3.14 10.01 12.50
C VAL A 151 -1.73 9.66 12.93
N ALA A 152 -1.54 8.55 13.64
CA ALA A 152 -0.21 8.06 13.96
C ALA A 152 0.42 7.40 12.74
N VAL A 153 1.67 7.75 12.42
CA VAL A 153 2.45 7.11 11.37
C VAL A 153 3.67 6.46 12.00
N LEU A 154 3.59 5.16 12.22
CA LEU A 154 4.67 4.34 12.76
C LEU A 154 5.59 3.88 11.63
N GLY A 155 6.82 4.39 11.60
CA GLY A 155 7.79 4.19 10.53
C GLY A 155 7.75 5.31 9.49
N CYS A 156 8.69 6.24 9.57
CA CYS A 156 8.80 7.39 8.67
C CYS A 156 9.77 7.13 7.49
N GLY A 157 9.74 5.91 6.96
CA GLY A 157 10.49 5.51 5.77
C GLY A 157 9.84 5.99 4.47
N GLN A 158 10.13 5.31 3.34
CA GLN A 158 9.60 5.69 2.02
C GLN A 158 8.07 5.72 1.98
N ILE A 159 7.41 4.66 2.48
CA ILE A 159 5.94 4.57 2.52
C ILE A 159 5.37 5.56 3.54
N GLY A 160 5.90 5.59 4.76
CA GLY A 160 5.44 6.50 5.81
C GLY A 160 5.53 7.99 5.44
N GLU A 161 6.64 8.43 4.82
CA GLU A 161 6.79 9.81 4.32
C GLU A 161 5.71 10.16 3.29
N LYS A 162 5.43 9.25 2.35
CA LYS A 162 4.40 9.44 1.31
C LYS A 162 2.98 9.40 1.89
N ALA A 163 2.76 8.61 2.95
CA ALA A 163 1.48 8.59 3.67
C ALA A 163 1.25 9.91 4.42
N ILE A 164 2.29 10.45 5.10
CA ILE A 164 2.24 11.77 5.75
C ILE A 164 1.88 12.86 4.75
N GLU A 165 2.53 12.87 3.57
CA GLU A 165 2.18 13.79 2.49
C GLU A 165 0.69 13.67 2.11
N TYR A 166 0.19 12.44 1.97
CA TYR A 166 -1.20 12.19 1.61
C TYR A 166 -2.16 12.68 2.70
N PHE A 167 -1.94 12.32 3.97
CA PHE A 167 -2.77 12.76 5.10
C PHE A 167 -2.87 14.28 5.19
N LYS A 168 -1.75 15.01 5.05
CA LYS A 168 -1.75 16.48 5.05
C LYS A 168 -2.60 17.05 3.91
N LYS A 169 -2.50 16.48 2.70
CA LYS A 169 -3.32 16.90 1.55
C LYS A 169 -4.81 16.61 1.73
N GLN A 170 -5.17 15.65 2.58
CA GLN A 170 -6.56 15.29 2.91
C GLN A 170 -7.08 16.02 4.16
N GLY A 171 -6.29 16.91 4.78
CA GLY A 171 -6.71 17.68 5.95
C GLY A 171 -6.61 16.95 7.29
N ALA A 172 -5.84 15.87 7.36
CA ALA A 172 -5.50 15.20 8.62
C ALA A 172 -4.28 15.85 9.30
N GLU A 173 -4.10 15.53 10.58
CA GLU A 173 -2.96 15.93 11.41
C GLU A 173 -2.05 14.73 11.71
N PRO A 174 -1.16 14.33 10.78
CA PRO A 174 -0.28 13.20 11.03
C PRO A 174 0.76 13.51 12.13
N VAL A 175 1.09 12.49 12.92
CA VAL A 175 2.17 12.49 13.91
C VAL A 175 3.12 11.34 13.57
N GLY A 176 4.40 11.64 13.33
CA GLY A 176 5.39 10.66 12.90
C GLY A 176 6.15 10.01 14.06
N PHE A 177 6.28 8.69 14.04
CA PHE A 177 7.06 7.92 15.01
C PHE A 177 8.12 7.08 14.30
N ASP A 178 9.39 7.21 14.67
CA ASP A 178 10.49 6.43 14.08
C ASP A 178 11.63 6.25 15.08
N ILE A 179 12.45 5.21 14.86
CA ILE A 179 13.67 4.96 15.62
C ILE A 179 14.83 5.87 15.19
N SER A 180 14.76 6.40 13.96
CA SER A 180 15.80 7.21 13.34
C SER A 180 15.54 8.69 13.55
N PRO A 181 16.37 9.39 14.35
CA PRO A 181 16.22 10.84 14.56
C PRO A 181 16.36 11.63 13.24
N ASN A 182 17.28 11.22 12.37
CA ASN A 182 17.49 11.89 11.08
C ASN A 182 16.25 11.82 10.17
N ARG A 183 15.50 10.71 10.20
CA ARG A 183 14.24 10.61 9.44
C ARG A 183 13.18 11.53 10.02
N LEU A 184 13.06 11.61 11.34
CA LEU A 184 12.10 12.49 12.00
C LEU A 184 12.40 13.95 11.72
N GLU A 185 13.65 14.38 11.84
CA GLU A 185 14.07 15.76 11.53
C GLU A 185 13.76 16.14 10.08
N LYS A 186 14.02 15.23 9.12
CA LYS A 186 13.66 15.43 7.71
C LYS A 186 12.15 15.58 7.51
N ILE A 187 11.35 14.76 8.18
CA ILE A 187 9.88 14.80 8.08
C ILE A 187 9.31 16.06 8.73
N GLU A 188 9.76 16.39 9.94
CA GLU A 188 9.35 17.58 10.68
C GLU A 188 9.67 18.84 9.89
N SER A 189 10.89 18.95 9.37
CA SER A 189 11.33 20.10 8.57
C SER A 189 10.53 20.25 7.27
N ARG A 190 10.27 19.15 6.56
CA ARG A 190 9.56 19.14 5.28
C ARG A 190 8.06 19.37 5.41
N TRP A 191 7.40 18.69 6.34
CA TRP A 191 5.95 18.63 6.43
C TRP A 191 5.36 19.48 7.56
N LYS A 192 6.19 20.00 8.46
CA LYS A 192 5.77 20.79 9.64
C LYS A 192 4.71 20.03 10.45
N ILE A 193 5.11 18.85 10.92
CA ILE A 193 4.26 17.96 11.72
C ILE A 193 4.97 17.63 13.04
N LYS A 194 4.21 17.18 14.04
CA LYS A 194 4.81 16.63 15.25
C LYS A 194 5.46 15.29 14.94
N THR A 195 6.63 15.06 15.52
CA THR A 195 7.33 13.78 15.45
C THR A 195 7.86 13.38 16.81
N GLU A 196 7.87 12.09 17.11
CA GLU A 196 8.43 11.55 18.35
C GLU A 196 9.35 10.38 18.06
N LYS A 197 10.53 10.40 18.67
CA LYS A 197 11.47 9.28 18.58
C LYS A 197 11.03 8.18 19.51
N ILE A 198 10.89 6.97 18.96
CA ILE A 198 10.63 5.76 19.73
C ILE A 198 11.89 4.90 19.83
N LYS A 199 11.99 4.09 20.88
CA LYS A 199 13.07 3.12 21.00
C LYS A 199 12.89 1.98 20.01
N LYS A 200 14.03 1.47 19.52
CA LYS A 200 14.04 0.20 18.79
C LYS A 200 13.62 -0.92 19.77
N PRO A 201 12.58 -1.70 19.47
CA PRO A 201 12.18 -2.83 20.29
C PRO A 201 13.33 -3.83 20.47
N ALA A 202 13.34 -4.50 21.62
CA ALA A 202 14.26 -5.62 21.81
C ALA A 202 13.93 -6.77 20.85
N GLN A 203 14.91 -7.62 20.58
CA GLN A 203 14.69 -8.77 19.70
C GLN A 203 13.62 -9.69 20.29
N ASN A 204 12.61 -10.04 19.50
CA ASN A 204 11.44 -10.84 19.89
C ASN A 204 10.52 -10.20 20.95
N GLU A 205 10.68 -8.92 21.26
CA GLU A 205 9.73 -8.20 22.11
C GLU A 205 8.40 -8.01 21.35
N LYS A 206 7.32 -8.55 21.91
CA LYS A 206 5.97 -8.40 21.37
C LYS A 206 5.24 -7.30 22.11
N ALA A 207 4.53 -6.47 21.35
CA ALA A 207 3.77 -5.32 21.81
C ALA A 207 4.56 -4.43 22.80
N PRO A 208 5.71 -3.84 22.39
CA PRO A 208 6.58 -3.07 23.26
C PRO A 208 5.81 -1.97 24.00
N ALA A 209 5.97 -1.87 25.32
CA ALA A 209 5.14 -1.01 26.17
C ALA A 209 5.18 0.47 25.75
N GLU A 210 6.32 0.95 25.26
CA GLU A 210 6.48 2.31 24.75
C GLU A 210 5.63 2.57 23.50
N ILE A 211 5.63 1.64 22.55
CA ILE A 211 4.83 1.72 21.31
C ILE A 211 3.34 1.68 21.66
N GLN A 212 2.94 0.74 22.52
CA GLN A 212 1.55 0.63 22.96
C GLN A 212 1.07 1.92 23.63
N ARG A 213 1.90 2.51 24.49
CA ARG A 213 1.58 3.76 25.21
C ARG A 213 1.42 4.95 24.26
N VAL A 214 2.25 5.09 23.24
CA VAL A 214 2.15 6.26 22.33
C VAL A 214 1.01 6.11 21.32
N LEU A 215 0.62 4.88 20.98
CA LEU A 215 -0.43 4.63 20.01
C LEU A 215 -1.84 4.59 20.60
N ILE A 216 -1.99 4.33 21.91
CA ILE A 216 -3.31 4.18 22.56
C ILE A 216 -4.19 5.44 22.47
N ASP A 217 -3.60 6.61 22.24
CA ASP A 217 -4.32 7.89 22.11
C ASP A 217 -4.74 8.21 20.66
N PHE A 218 -4.54 7.27 19.72
CA PHE A 218 -4.83 7.43 18.30
C PHE A 218 -5.89 6.46 17.82
N GLU A 219 -6.98 7.00 17.30
CA GLU A 219 -8.01 6.24 16.58
C GLU A 219 -7.53 5.78 15.20
N LEU A 220 -6.53 6.44 14.61
CA LEU A 220 -6.08 6.17 13.24
C LEU A 220 -4.58 5.95 13.20
N ILE A 221 -4.18 4.76 12.75
CA ILE A 221 -2.79 4.32 12.78
C ILE A 221 -2.41 3.78 11.41
N LEU A 222 -1.28 4.27 10.88
CA LEU A 222 -0.59 3.68 9.74
C LEU A 222 0.74 3.09 10.19
N GLU A 223 0.93 1.79 10.00
CA GLU A 223 2.13 1.04 10.38
C GLU A 223 2.93 0.63 9.12
N ALA A 224 4.07 1.28 8.90
CA ALA A 224 4.90 1.11 7.72
C ALA A 224 6.35 0.75 8.08
N THR A 225 6.54 -0.09 9.10
CA THR A 225 7.84 -0.58 9.54
C THR A 225 8.12 -1.99 9.00
N PRO A 226 9.39 -2.41 8.96
CA PRO A 226 9.76 -3.78 8.63
C PRO A 226 9.85 -4.68 9.87
N ALA A 227 9.11 -4.38 10.95
CA ALA A 227 9.21 -5.08 12.22
C ALA A 227 7.86 -5.70 12.60
N SER A 228 7.90 -6.93 13.11
CA SER A 228 6.71 -7.69 13.51
C SER A 228 6.24 -7.34 14.91
N ASP A 229 4.98 -7.66 15.21
CA ASP A 229 4.44 -7.73 16.58
C ASP A 229 4.59 -6.42 17.39
N LEU A 230 4.63 -5.25 16.76
CA LEU A 230 4.76 -3.96 17.44
C LEU A 230 3.47 -3.51 18.13
N ILE A 231 2.33 -3.75 17.49
CA ILE A 231 1.01 -3.26 17.89
C ILE A 231 0.19 -4.44 18.44
N GLY A 232 -0.02 -4.44 19.75
CA GLY A 232 -0.84 -5.45 20.44
C GLY A 232 -2.26 -4.98 20.71
N LYS A 233 -3.13 -5.90 21.15
CA LYS A 233 -4.58 -5.66 21.36
C LYS A 233 -4.94 -4.44 22.23
N LYS A 234 -4.05 -4.01 23.14
CA LYS A 234 -4.28 -2.89 24.05
C LYS A 234 -4.36 -1.52 23.37
N VAL A 235 -3.89 -1.41 22.13
CA VAL A 235 -3.98 -0.18 21.33
C VAL A 235 -5.37 0.01 20.75
N PHE A 236 -6.15 -1.07 20.64
CA PHE A 236 -7.46 -1.02 20.00
C PHE A 236 -8.57 -0.80 21.02
N ASP A 237 -9.42 0.18 20.72
CA ASP A 237 -10.79 0.30 21.24
C ASP A 237 -11.80 0.12 20.09
N GLN A 238 -13.06 0.51 20.26
CA GLN A 238 -14.09 0.35 19.21
C GLN A 238 -13.91 1.30 18.00
N ASP A 239 -13.14 2.37 18.15
CA ASP A 239 -13.01 3.46 17.16
C ASP A 239 -11.60 3.48 16.51
N THR A 240 -10.72 2.54 16.92
CA THR A 240 -9.35 2.43 16.42
C THR A 240 -9.29 1.69 15.09
N TYR A 241 -8.60 2.23 14.08
CA TYR A 241 -8.33 1.56 12.82
C TYR A 241 -6.83 1.56 12.52
N LEU A 242 -6.35 0.43 12.02
CA LEU A 242 -4.96 0.20 11.66
C LEU A 242 -4.84 -0.16 10.18
N ALA A 243 -4.09 0.64 9.43
CA ALA A 243 -3.63 0.30 8.09
C ALA A 243 -2.15 -0.07 8.15
N ALA A 244 -1.80 -1.33 7.86
CA ALA A 244 -0.46 -1.86 8.08
C ALA A 244 0.14 -2.42 6.78
N PRO A 245 0.73 -1.60 5.90
CA PRO A 245 1.51 -2.09 4.75
C PRO A 245 2.85 -2.75 5.13
N GLY A 246 3.27 -2.67 6.39
CA GLY A 246 4.52 -3.27 6.89
C GLY A 246 4.60 -4.78 6.67
N MET A 247 5.77 -5.25 6.24
CA MET A 247 6.08 -6.68 6.13
C MET A 247 7.38 -7.01 6.87
N PRO A 248 7.38 -7.99 7.80
CA PRO A 248 6.22 -8.73 8.32
C PRO A 248 5.17 -7.84 9.00
N PRO A 249 3.93 -8.32 9.27
CA PRO A 249 2.87 -7.51 9.85
C PRO A 249 3.29 -6.93 11.21
N GLY A 250 3.17 -5.60 11.36
CA GLY A 250 3.56 -4.92 12.60
C GLY A 250 2.55 -5.04 13.75
N PHE A 251 1.49 -5.83 13.60
CA PHE A 251 0.54 -6.14 14.67
C PHE A 251 0.66 -7.60 15.11
N THR A 252 0.28 -7.85 16.37
CA THR A 252 0.29 -9.20 16.93
C THR A 252 -0.84 -10.06 16.36
N GLU A 253 -0.63 -11.37 16.29
CA GLU A 253 -1.68 -12.33 15.94
C GLU A 253 -2.92 -12.24 16.86
N GLU A 254 -2.72 -11.97 18.14
CA GLU A 254 -3.82 -11.75 19.09
C GLU A 254 -4.68 -10.55 18.68
N ALA A 255 -4.06 -9.44 18.27
CA ALA A 255 -4.79 -8.27 17.76
C ALA A 255 -5.55 -8.59 16.48
N ALA A 256 -4.92 -9.30 15.53
CA ALA A 256 -5.54 -9.70 14.26
C ALA A 256 -6.79 -10.56 14.46
N ARG A 257 -6.75 -11.50 15.40
CA ARG A 257 -7.88 -12.38 15.73
C ARG A 257 -8.99 -11.65 16.50
N THR A 258 -8.63 -10.67 17.33
CA THR A 258 -9.59 -9.95 18.18
C THR A 258 -10.30 -8.83 17.42
N PHE A 259 -9.58 -8.14 16.52
CA PHE A 259 -10.06 -6.95 15.82
C PHE A 259 -9.89 -7.06 14.29
N PRO A 260 -10.39 -8.14 13.65
CA PRO A 260 -10.21 -8.36 12.22
C PRO A 260 -10.79 -7.22 11.37
N GLU A 261 -11.91 -6.61 11.80
CA GLU A 261 -12.57 -5.52 11.08
C GLU A 261 -11.86 -4.16 11.19
N GLN A 262 -10.96 -4.01 12.16
CA GLN A 262 -10.24 -2.75 12.39
C GLN A 262 -8.86 -2.74 11.74
N ILE A 263 -8.37 -3.90 11.30
CA ILE A 263 -7.04 -4.08 10.73
C ILE A 263 -7.15 -4.26 9.21
N ILE A 264 -6.52 -3.35 8.47
CA ILE A 264 -6.39 -3.36 7.02
C ILE A 264 -4.93 -3.71 6.71
N HIS A 265 -4.74 -4.91 6.17
CA HIS A 265 -3.43 -5.45 5.88
C HIS A 265 -3.51 -6.38 4.68
N ASP A 266 -2.53 -6.25 3.80
CA ASP A 266 -2.20 -7.22 2.78
C ASP A 266 -0.74 -7.03 2.34
N PRO A 267 -0.10 -8.08 1.83
CA PRO A 267 1.31 -8.05 1.43
C PRO A 267 1.57 -7.42 0.04
N LEU A 268 0.57 -7.33 -0.85
CA LEU A 268 0.80 -6.95 -2.25
C LEU A 268 -0.43 -6.41 -3.01
N GLN A 269 -1.63 -6.88 -2.68
CA GLN A 269 -2.89 -6.65 -3.39
C GLN A 269 -3.25 -5.17 -3.53
N LEU A 270 -3.31 -4.42 -2.43
CA LEU A 270 -3.72 -3.01 -2.47
C LEU A 270 -2.72 -2.15 -3.25
N GLY A 271 -1.42 -2.32 -2.97
CA GLY A 271 -0.35 -1.58 -3.65
C GLY A 271 -0.39 -1.81 -5.16
N THR A 272 -0.47 -3.07 -5.58
CA THR A 272 -0.57 -3.45 -7.01
C THR A 272 -1.81 -2.89 -7.67
N ALA A 273 -2.97 -2.97 -7.01
CA ALA A 273 -4.21 -2.43 -7.55
C ALA A 273 -4.14 -0.91 -7.75
N ALA A 274 -3.60 -0.20 -6.77
CA ALA A 274 -3.40 1.24 -6.84
C ALA A 274 -2.42 1.64 -7.95
N MET A 275 -1.34 0.87 -8.17
CA MET A 275 -0.43 1.09 -9.30
C MET A 275 -1.18 0.98 -10.63
N ALA A 276 -1.91 -0.12 -10.82
CA ALA A 276 -2.66 -0.41 -12.05
C ALA A 276 -3.68 0.68 -12.38
N VAL A 277 -4.53 1.04 -11.42
CA VAL A 277 -5.56 2.06 -11.62
C VAL A 277 -4.93 3.42 -11.89
N ASN A 278 -3.85 3.78 -11.21
CA ASN A 278 -3.23 5.09 -11.42
C ASN A 278 -2.67 5.25 -12.84
N ILE A 279 -1.98 4.23 -13.36
CA ILE A 279 -1.48 4.28 -14.75
C ILE A 279 -2.60 4.10 -15.76
N MET A 280 -3.66 3.39 -15.43
CA MET A 280 -4.82 3.20 -16.30
C MET A 280 -5.56 4.51 -16.57
N LEU A 281 -5.70 5.35 -15.53
CA LEU A 281 -6.45 6.59 -15.59
C LEU A 281 -5.59 7.74 -16.13
N PRO A 282 -6.20 8.72 -16.83
CA PRO A 282 -5.51 9.94 -17.19
C PRO A 282 -5.11 10.72 -15.93
N PRO A 283 -4.02 11.51 -15.97
CA PRO A 283 -3.59 12.33 -14.84
C PRO A 283 -4.72 13.23 -14.35
N VAL A 284 -4.80 13.44 -13.03
CA VAL A 284 -5.66 14.49 -12.47
C VAL A 284 -5.05 15.83 -12.87
N ILE A 285 -5.60 16.47 -13.91
CA ILE A 285 -5.26 17.86 -14.24
C ILE A 285 -5.85 18.71 -13.12
N ARG A 286 -5.00 19.08 -12.15
CA ARG A 286 -5.37 20.12 -11.18
C ARG A 286 -5.33 21.44 -11.94
N SER A 287 -6.50 21.98 -12.28
CA SER A 287 -6.62 23.40 -12.62
C SER A 287 -6.00 24.18 -11.47
N HIS A 288 -4.82 24.73 -11.70
CA HIS A 288 -4.26 25.71 -10.79
C HIS A 288 -5.12 26.95 -10.95
N GLN A 289 -6.17 27.08 -10.13
CA GLN A 289 -6.68 28.40 -9.81
C GLN A 289 -5.61 29.02 -8.91
N PHE A 290 -4.72 29.79 -9.54
CA PHE A 290 -4.05 30.87 -8.86
C PHE A 290 -5.15 31.85 -8.44
N SER A 291 -5.36 31.94 -7.13
CA SER A 291 -6.06 33.05 -6.47
C SER A 291 -5.27 33.40 -5.23
#